data_AF-A0A3D1K4M8-F1
#
_entry.id   AF-A0A3D1K4M8-F1
#
_cell.length_a   1.000
_cell.length_b   1.000
_cell.length_c   1.000
_cell.angle_alpha   90.00
_cell.angle_beta   90.00
_cell.angle_gamma   90.00
#
_symmetry.space_group_name_H-M   'P 1'
#
loop_
_entity.id
_entity.type
_entity.pdbx_description
1 polymer ?
#
loop_
_entity_poly.entity_id
_entity_poly.type
_entity_poly.pdbx_seq_one_letter_code
_entity_poly.pdbx_strand_id
1 'polypeptide(L)' 'MFYVYIIQSQTSGRFYVGHTEDIDNRLNEHNSGKSKSTRNKGPYCLQ' A
#
# COMPACT_ATOMS: atom_id res chain seq x y z
N MET A 1 9.03 10.01 12.64
CA MET A 1 10.13 9.67 11.69
C MET A 1 9.45 9.14 10.45
N PHE A 2 9.66 9.75 9.29
CA PHE A 2 8.92 9.38 8.08
C PHE A 2 9.71 8.34 7.28
N TYR A 3 9.05 7.26 6.92
CA TYR A 3 9.58 6.22 6.05
C TYR A 3 8.96 6.34 4.67
N VAL A 4 9.80 6.25 3.64
CA VAL A 4 9.36 6.09 2.25
C VAL A 4 9.25 4.60 1.98
N TYR A 5 8.11 4.16 1.45
CA TYR A 5 7.83 2.75 1.18
C TYR A 5 7.30 2.56 -0.23
N ILE A 6 7.55 1.37 -0.77
CA ILE A 6 7.06 0.93 -2.07
C ILE A 6 6.24 -0.33 -1.85
N ILE A 7 4.99 -0.30 -2.31
CA ILE A 7 4.13 -1.49 -2.37
C ILE A 7 3.80 -1.83 -3.81
N GLN A 8 3.76 -3.11 -4.14
CA GLN A 8 3.35 -3.60 -5.44
C GLN A 8 1.97 -4.25 -5.34
N SER A 9 1.06 -3.85 -6.22
CA SER A 9 -0.20 -4.58 -6.44
C SER A 9 0.11 -5.87 -7.19
N GLN A 10 -0.11 -7.02 -6.56
CA GLN A 10 0.10 -8.31 -7.26
C GLN A 10 -0.88 -8.50 -8.42
N THR A 11 -2.06 -7.90 -8.34
CA THR A 11 -3.13 -8.05 -9.33
C THR A 11 -2.89 -7.23 -10.60
N SER A 12 -2.21 -6.08 -10.48
CA SER A 12 -1.98 -5.18 -11.61
C SER A 12 -0.50 -4.95 -11.95
N GLY A 13 0.42 -5.48 -11.14
CA GLY A 13 1.87 -5.23 -11.25
C GLY A 13 2.28 -3.78 -10.98
N ARG A 14 1.33 -2.90 -10.62
CA ARG A 14 1.57 -1.48 -10.41
C ARG A 14 2.26 -1.24 -9.08
N PHE A 15 3.29 -0.40 -9.11
CA PHE A 15 3.96 0.10 -7.93
C PHE A 15 3.23 1.33 -7.39
N TYR A 16 3.16 1.42 -6.08
CA TYR A 16 2.69 2.58 -5.34
C TYR A 16 3.80 3.00 -4.39
N VAL A 17 4.24 4.24 -4.54
CA VAL A 17 5.25 4.85 -3.68
C VAL A 17 4.52 5.79 -2.73
N GLY A 18 4.74 5.59 -1.44
CA GLY A 18 4.15 6.40 -0.39
C GLY A 18 5.19 6.77 0.66
N HIS A 19 4.77 7.62 1.57
CA HIS A 19 5.52 7.93 2.77
C HIS A 19 4.55 7.91 3.94
N THR A 20 4.98 7.36 5.06
CA THR A 20 4.21 7.25 6.30
C THR A 20 5.17 7.18 7.47
N GLU A 21 4.70 7.56 8.65
CA GLU A 21 5.46 7.31 9.88
C GLU A 21 5.26 5.87 10.38
N ASP A 22 4.19 5.22 9.92
CA ASP A 22 3.75 3.91 10.40
C ASP A 22 3.35 3.01 9.20
N ILE A 23 4.29 2.14 8.78
CA ILE A 23 4.16 1.32 7.57
C ILE A 23 3.14 0.20 7.77
N ASP A 24 3.14 -0.46 8.94
CA ASP A 24 2.24 -1.57 9.24
C ASP A 24 0.77 -1.15 9.21
N ASN A 25 0.47 -0.01 9.85
CA ASN A 25 -0.88 0.52 9.85
C ASN A 25 -1.32 0.91 8.44
N ARG A 26 -0.41 1.53 7.67
CA ARG A 26 -0.66 1.94 6.29
C ARG A 26 -0.91 0.75 5.35
N LEU A 27 -0.15 -0.34 5.49
CA LEU A 27 -0.36 -1.58 4.73
C LEU A 27 -1.74 -2.18 5.05
N ASN A 28 -2.11 -2.22 6.33
CA ASN A 28 -3.44 -2.67 6.75
C ASN A 28 -4.57 -1.79 6.19
N GLU A 29 -4.41 -0.47 6.13
CA GLU A 29 -5.39 0.42 5.50
C GLU A 29 -5.51 0.20 3.99
N HIS A 30 -4.41 -0.09 3.31
CA HIS A 30 -4.42 -0.41 1.89
C HIS A 30 -5.09 -1.76 1.61
N ASN A 31 -4.79 -2.79 2.42
CA ASN A 31 -5.36 -4.12 2.29
C ASN A 31 -6.84 -4.18 2.72
N SER A 32 -7.26 -3.37 3.70
CA SER A 32 -8.67 -3.23 4.10
C SER A 32 -9.53 -2.42 3.12
N GLY A 33 -8.93 -1.86 2.05
CA GLY A 33 -9.66 -1.16 1.00
C GLY A 33 -10.23 0.20 1.42
N LYS A 34 -9.73 0.81 2.51
CA LYS A 34 -10.13 2.15 2.95
C LYS A 34 -9.86 3.23 1.91
N SER A 35 -8.80 3.08 1.11
CA SER A 35 -8.48 4.01 0.03
C SER A 35 -9.26 3.69 -1.24
N LYS A 36 -10.06 4.66 -1.71
CA LYS A 36 -10.83 4.56 -2.98
C LYS A 36 -9.96 4.10 -4.16
N SER A 37 -8.70 4.54 -4.20
CA SER A 37 -7.74 4.23 -5.27
C SER A 37 -7.15 2.82 -5.19
N THR A 38 -7.22 2.16 -4.02
CA THR A 38 -6.60 0.85 -3.74
C THR A 38 -7.58 -0.28 -3.48
N ARG A 39 -8.87 0.04 -3.23
CA ARG A 39 -9.96 -0.88 -2.84
C ARG A 39 -10.19 -2.11 -3.74
N ASN A 40 -9.81 -2.07 -5.02
CA ASN A 40 -9.97 -3.20 -5.96
C ASN A 40 -8.65 -3.70 -6.58
N LYS A 41 -7.52 -3.37 -5.96
CA LYS A 41 -6.18 -3.63 -6.51
C LYS A 41 -5.29 -4.44 -5.57
N GLY A 42 -5.85 -4.92 -4.46
CA GLY A 42 -5.18 -5.86 -3.57
C GLY A 42 -5.05 -7.25 -4.20
N PRO A 43 -4.13 -8.09 -3.69
CA PRO A 43 -3.28 -7.85 -2.52
C PRO A 43 -2.07 -6.95 -2.82
N TYR A 44 -1.69 -6.11 -1.85
CA TYR A 44 -0.47 -5.31 -1.89
C TYR A 44 0.61 -5.95 -1.02
N CYS A 45 1.80 -6.14 -1.58
CA CYS A 45 2.97 -6.57 -0.83
C CYS A 45 3.98 -5.43 -0.75
N LEU A 46 4.59 -5.24 0.42
CA LEU A 46 5.82 -4.47 0.54
C LEU A 46 6.93 -5.23 -0.20
N GLN A 47 7.68 -4.47 -1.01
CA GLN A 47 8.89 -4.94 -1.67
C GLN A 47 10.13 -4.40 -0.97
#